data_AF-A0A9J6FSX6-F1
#
_entry.id   AF-A0A9J6FSX6-F1
#
_cell.length_a   1.000
_cell.length_b   1.000
_cell.length_c   1.000
_cell.angle_alpha   90.00
_cell.angle_beta   90.00
_cell.angle_gamma   90.00
#
_symmetry.space_group_name_H-M   'P 1'
#
loop_
_entity.id
_entity.type
_entity.pdbx_description
1 polymer ?
#
loop_
_entity_poly.entity_id
_entity_poly.type
_entity_poly.pdbx_seq_one_letter_code
_entity_poly.pdbx_strand_id
1 'polypeptide(L)'
;MARSTGPIVLPSLLCLAALTALGGAARVFQMGRRYDFSQIPKTARIQLYYESLCPYSIAFITEQLWPTFVRVGYLMDVQLVPNMVGDGSANLVERFALGHRREEEPGYHYSCQHGPEECFGNVVQSCAAHIFNDTILSLAFVTCMSLAQRPQEAGEECARGIARNWNAIQRCAHGGTGLRLQDQMSERTWNLDPPHHYVPWIVVNGEHTDDIQAMAQTDLLRVVCDATPDGRKPPPCFEDMERRRALQSCPRPWKERLGDGAAQPGAAAGHSLKDVWL
;
A
#
# COMPACT_ATOMS: atom_id res chain seq x y z
N MET A 1 19.93 -52.15 10.34
CA MET A 1 20.97 -51.16 10.68
C MET A 1 20.30 -49.81 10.81
N ALA A 2 20.20 -49.30 12.03
CA ALA A 2 19.53 -48.06 12.38
C ALA A 2 20.33 -46.85 11.87
N ARG A 3 19.66 -45.84 11.28
CA ARG A 3 20.22 -44.50 11.13
C ARG A 3 19.57 -43.59 12.18
N SER A 4 20.47 -42.99 12.95
CA SER A 4 20.25 -42.06 14.05
C SER A 4 19.33 -40.89 13.68
N THR A 5 18.30 -40.69 14.50
CA THR A 5 17.51 -39.46 14.61
C THR A 5 18.24 -38.49 15.55
N GLY A 6 18.92 -37.49 15.01
CA GLY A 6 19.38 -36.32 15.77
C GLY A 6 18.38 -35.16 15.64
N PRO A 7 18.15 -34.35 16.68
CA PRO A 7 17.21 -33.24 16.62
C PRO A 7 17.74 -32.16 15.68
N ILE A 8 16.92 -31.76 14.71
CA ILE A 8 17.12 -30.53 13.95
C ILE A 8 16.90 -29.39 14.94
N VAL A 9 17.99 -28.73 15.33
CA VAL A 9 17.96 -27.48 16.09
C VAL A 9 17.36 -26.43 15.15
N LEU A 10 16.06 -26.17 15.29
CA LEU A 10 15.45 -24.96 14.74
C LEU A 10 16.22 -23.76 15.31
N PRO A 11 16.67 -22.79 14.49
CA PRO A 11 16.97 -21.46 14.97
C PRO A 11 15.65 -20.86 15.49
N SER A 12 15.37 -21.18 16.74
CA SER A 12 14.76 -20.34 17.75
C SER A 12 13.70 -19.36 17.23
N LEU A 13 12.46 -19.80 17.39
CA LEU A 13 11.25 -19.15 17.89
C LEU A 13 11.39 -17.89 18.80
N LEU A 14 12.57 -17.29 18.92
CA LEU A 14 12.84 -16.04 19.65
C LEU A 14 12.67 -14.78 18.78
N CYS A 15 12.51 -14.90 17.45
CA CYS A 15 12.19 -13.72 16.61
C CYS A 15 10.68 -13.45 16.47
N LEU A 16 9.82 -14.43 16.79
CA LEU A 16 8.35 -14.31 16.70
C LEU A 16 7.65 -14.10 18.04
N ALA A 17 8.37 -14.18 19.17
CA ALA A 17 7.82 -13.87 20.50
C ALA A 17 7.85 -12.37 20.85
N ALA A 18 8.27 -11.49 19.94
CA ALA A 18 8.26 -10.05 20.16
C ALA A 18 6.95 -9.36 19.73
N LEU A 19 5.99 -10.06 19.11
CA LEU A 19 4.80 -9.43 18.51
C LEU A 19 3.43 -9.92 19.00
N THR A 20 3.34 -10.86 19.92
CA THR A 20 2.02 -11.30 20.43
C THR A 20 1.98 -11.54 21.93
N ALA A 21 2.34 -10.52 22.71
CA ALA A 21 1.85 -10.41 24.09
C ALA A 21 1.56 -8.94 24.43
N LEU A 22 0.27 -8.66 24.57
CA LEU A 22 -0.35 -7.45 25.12
C LEU A 22 -0.46 -6.27 24.15
N GLY A 23 -1.71 -5.95 23.79
CA GLY A 23 -2.06 -4.69 23.14
C GLY A 23 -1.48 -3.52 23.93
N GLY A 24 -0.60 -2.75 23.28
CA GLY A 24 0.05 -1.59 23.87
C GLY A 24 1.38 -1.30 23.21
N ALA A 25 1.31 -0.56 22.09
CA ALA A 25 2.37 0.22 21.45
C ALA A 25 3.72 -0.47 21.18
N ALA A 26 4.19 -0.38 19.94
CA ALA A 26 5.58 -0.68 19.60
C ALA A 26 6.53 0.15 20.49
N ARG A 27 7.30 -0.52 21.36
CA ARG A 27 8.25 0.12 22.29
C ARG A 27 9.66 -0.03 21.73
N VAL A 28 10.23 1.06 21.21
CA VAL A 28 11.66 1.12 20.89
C VAL A 28 12.35 1.96 21.96
N PHE A 29 13.35 1.40 22.62
CA PHE A 29 14.21 2.13 23.56
C PHE A 29 15.36 2.78 22.77
N GLN A 30 15.30 4.10 22.60
CA GLN A 30 16.42 4.90 22.09
C GLN A 30 16.72 6.01 23.10
N MET A 31 17.97 6.09 23.58
CA MET A 31 18.46 7.13 24.50
C MET A 31 17.64 7.32 25.79
N GLY A 32 17.26 6.24 26.47
CA GLY A 32 16.66 6.31 27.82
C GLY A 32 15.27 6.94 27.90
N ARG A 33 14.64 7.28 26.76
CA ARG A 33 13.24 7.73 26.70
C ARG A 33 12.37 6.62 26.10
N ARG A 34 11.24 6.35 26.74
CA ARG A 34 10.20 5.49 26.18
C ARG A 34 9.51 6.26 25.06
N TYR A 35 9.69 5.83 23.81
CA TYR A 35 8.89 6.31 22.69
C TYR A 35 7.72 5.37 22.46
N ASP A 36 6.53 5.83 22.82
CA ASP A 36 5.28 5.21 22.41
C ASP A 36 4.85 5.84 21.08
N PHE A 37 5.12 5.15 19.97
CA PHE A 37 4.77 5.63 18.63
C PHE A 37 3.26 5.78 18.41
N SER A 38 2.42 5.12 19.22
CA SER A 38 0.96 5.28 19.14
C SER A 38 0.48 6.64 19.64
N GLN A 39 1.30 7.33 20.44
CA GLN A 39 1.01 8.66 20.99
C GLN A 39 1.62 9.80 20.14
N ILE A 40 2.38 9.47 19.09
CA ILE A 40 2.95 10.48 18.20
C ILE A 40 1.82 10.96 17.26
N PRO A 41 1.49 12.26 17.26
CA PRO A 41 0.48 12.77 16.35
C PRO A 41 0.94 12.60 14.90
N LYS A 42 0.15 11.85 14.13
CA LYS A 42 0.31 11.72 12.68
C LYS A 42 0.31 13.13 12.05
N THR A 43 1.23 13.37 11.13
CA THR A 43 1.45 14.68 10.50
C THR A 43 1.08 14.71 9.03
N ALA A 44 1.05 13.54 8.38
CA ALA A 44 0.70 13.41 6.98
C ALA A 44 -0.44 12.41 6.81
N ARG A 45 -1.64 12.90 6.50
CA ARG A 45 -2.72 12.05 5.99
C ARG A 45 -2.55 11.87 4.50
N ILE A 46 -2.35 10.63 4.07
CA ILE A 46 -2.19 10.24 2.67
C ILE A 46 -3.42 9.43 2.27
N GLN A 47 -4.24 9.97 1.39
CA GLN A 47 -5.34 9.22 0.78
C GLN A 47 -4.91 8.87 -0.65
N LEU A 48 -4.83 7.57 -0.93
CA LEU A 48 -4.46 7.05 -2.23
C LEU A 48 -5.70 6.48 -2.91
N TYR A 49 -6.09 7.07 -4.02
CA TYR A 49 -7.12 6.56 -4.92
C TYR A 49 -6.43 5.87 -6.09
N TYR A 50 -6.71 4.59 -6.30
CA TYR A 50 -5.90 3.74 -7.17
C TYR A 50 -6.68 2.55 -7.71
N GLU A 51 -6.12 1.87 -8.70
CA GLU A 51 -6.71 0.64 -9.27
C GLU A 51 -5.70 -0.50 -9.18
N SER A 52 -6.18 -1.70 -8.82
CA SER A 52 -5.30 -2.84 -8.48
C SER A 52 -4.47 -3.38 -9.63
N LEU A 53 -4.87 -3.17 -10.89
CA LEU A 53 -4.11 -3.57 -12.07
C LEU A 53 -3.50 -2.41 -12.86
N CYS A 54 -3.77 -1.15 -12.48
CA CYS A 54 -3.16 0.01 -13.11
C CYS A 54 -1.64 0.04 -12.83
N PRO A 55 -0.77 0.04 -13.86
CA PRO A 55 0.68 0.02 -13.67
C PRO A 55 1.23 1.19 -12.85
N TYR A 56 0.68 2.39 -13.02
CA TYR A 56 1.09 3.58 -12.25
C TYR A 56 0.67 3.49 -10.78
N SER A 57 -0.50 2.90 -10.52
CA SER A 57 -0.98 2.63 -9.16
C SER A 57 -0.07 1.64 -8.45
N ILE A 58 0.28 0.55 -9.13
CA ILE A 58 1.22 -0.46 -8.64
C ILE A 58 2.59 0.18 -8.35
N ALA A 59 3.15 0.94 -9.30
CA ALA A 59 4.44 1.60 -9.12
C ALA A 59 4.44 2.56 -7.92
N PHE A 60 3.39 3.39 -7.76
CA PHE A 60 3.31 4.26 -6.60
C PHE A 60 3.25 3.48 -5.28
N ILE A 61 2.47 2.40 -5.22
CA ILE A 61 2.36 1.57 -4.01
C ILE A 61 3.72 0.95 -3.65
N THR A 62 4.40 0.36 -4.62
CA THR A 62 5.60 -0.45 -4.39
C THR A 62 6.88 0.39 -4.29
N GLU A 63 6.95 1.52 -5.00
CA GLU A 63 8.16 2.35 -5.09
C GLU A 63 8.11 3.60 -4.20
N GLN A 64 6.93 4.13 -3.89
CA GLN A 64 6.79 5.35 -3.08
C GLN A 64 6.12 5.08 -1.73
N LEU A 65 4.89 4.56 -1.73
CA LEU A 65 4.08 4.45 -0.53
C LEU A 65 4.66 3.45 0.48
N TRP A 66 4.90 2.21 0.08
CA TRP A 66 5.42 1.19 0.98
C TRP A 66 6.81 1.53 1.53
N PRO A 67 7.82 1.90 0.71
CA PRO A 67 9.14 2.25 1.23
C PRO A 67 9.11 3.45 2.19
N THR A 68 8.27 4.45 1.90
CA THR A 68 8.09 5.61 2.80
C THR A 68 7.44 5.17 4.11
N PHE A 69 6.38 4.37 4.05
CA PHE A 69 5.67 3.89 5.22
C PHE A 69 6.55 3.02 6.13
N VAL A 70 7.42 2.18 5.57
CA VAL A 70 8.40 1.40 6.36
C VAL A 70 9.34 2.32 7.14
N ARG A 71 9.74 3.46 6.56
CA ARG A 71 10.69 4.40 7.18
C ARG A 71 10.04 5.33 8.21
N VAL A 72 8.85 5.85 7.90
CA VAL A 72 8.21 6.93 8.66
C VAL A 72 6.69 6.74 8.88
N GLY A 73 6.18 5.52 8.76
CA GLY A 73 4.74 5.23 8.82
C GLY A 73 4.04 5.65 10.12
N TYR A 74 4.77 5.79 11.23
CA TYR A 74 4.22 6.33 12.49
C TYR A 74 3.87 7.83 12.40
N LEU A 75 4.33 8.54 11.38
CA LEU A 75 3.91 9.91 11.06
C LEU A 75 2.71 9.95 10.10
N MET A 76 2.30 8.80 9.55
CA MET A 76 1.39 8.74 8.41
C MET A 76 0.00 8.20 8.79
N ASP A 77 -1.02 8.86 8.27
CA ASP A 77 -2.41 8.37 8.24
C ASP A 77 -2.75 7.94 6.82
N VAL A 78 -2.54 6.66 6.49
CA VAL A 78 -2.76 6.15 5.13
C VAL A 78 -4.18 5.63 4.98
N GLN A 79 -4.90 6.13 3.99
CA GLN A 79 -6.20 5.65 3.56
C GLN A 79 -6.09 5.13 2.13
N LEU A 80 -6.42 3.85 1.96
CA LEU A 80 -6.43 3.19 0.66
C LEU A 80 -7.86 3.23 0.11
N VAL A 81 -8.00 3.73 -1.11
CA VAL A 81 -9.28 3.80 -1.84
C VAL A 81 -9.09 3.07 -3.17
N PRO A 82 -9.19 1.73 -3.20
CA PRO A 82 -9.20 0.97 -4.44
C PRO A 82 -10.48 1.32 -5.18
N ASN A 83 -10.35 2.02 -6.30
CA ASN A 83 -11.44 2.63 -7.02
C ASN A 83 -12.00 1.69 -8.08
N MET A 84 -13.31 1.77 -8.31
CA MET A 84 -13.97 1.29 -9.51
C MET A 84 -14.73 2.44 -10.14
N VAL A 85 -14.73 2.53 -11.47
CA VAL A 85 -15.55 3.52 -12.17
C VAL A 85 -16.97 2.96 -12.23
N GLY A 86 -17.85 3.51 -11.39
CA GLY A 86 -19.28 3.35 -11.61
C GLY A 86 -19.70 4.27 -12.76
N ASP A 87 -20.42 3.73 -13.73
CA ASP A 87 -20.92 4.49 -14.88
C ASP A 87 -22.38 4.94 -14.69
N GLY A 88 -23.01 4.58 -13.56
CA GLY A 88 -24.42 4.81 -13.30
C GLY A 88 -25.36 4.09 -14.28
N SER A 89 -24.82 3.23 -15.15
CA SER A 89 -25.55 2.47 -16.17
C SER A 89 -26.09 1.19 -15.54
N ALA A 90 -27.30 0.78 -15.92
CA ALA A 90 -27.90 -0.47 -15.46
C ALA A 90 -27.27 -1.74 -16.08
N ASN A 91 -26.12 -1.65 -16.75
CA ASN A 91 -25.58 -2.73 -17.55
C ASN A 91 -24.11 -3.05 -17.21
N LEU A 92 -23.93 -4.31 -16.77
CA LEU A 92 -22.69 -5.09 -16.64
C LEU A 92 -21.79 -4.78 -15.43
N VAL A 93 -22.21 -5.26 -14.26
CA VAL A 93 -21.23 -5.97 -13.41
C VAL A 93 -21.20 -7.37 -13.98
N GLU A 94 -20.15 -7.71 -14.73
CA GLU A 94 -19.99 -9.11 -15.11
C GLU A 94 -19.92 -9.98 -13.85
N ARG A 95 -20.56 -11.14 -13.98
CA ARG A 95 -20.98 -12.11 -12.95
C ARG A 95 -19.86 -12.65 -12.04
N PHE A 96 -18.62 -12.19 -12.20
CA PHE A 96 -17.46 -12.70 -11.48
C PHE A 96 -17.43 -12.31 -10.00
N ALA A 97 -18.00 -11.15 -9.62
CA ALA A 97 -18.07 -10.71 -8.22
C ALA A 97 -19.37 -11.09 -7.49
N LEU A 98 -20.44 -11.43 -8.22
CA LEU A 98 -21.79 -11.47 -7.66
C LEU A 98 -22.39 -12.86 -7.83
N GLY A 99 -22.07 -13.74 -6.88
CA GLY A 99 -23.05 -14.72 -6.45
C GLY A 99 -24.29 -13.99 -5.96
N HIS A 100 -25.31 -13.91 -6.82
CA HIS A 100 -26.67 -13.45 -6.50
C HIS A 100 -26.83 -11.96 -6.14
N ARG A 101 -26.76 -11.06 -7.13
CA ARG A 101 -27.65 -9.89 -7.07
C ARG A 101 -29.01 -10.34 -7.62
N ARG A 102 -30.08 -10.24 -6.81
CA ARG A 102 -31.45 -10.34 -7.36
C ARG A 102 -31.62 -9.15 -8.30
N GLU A 103 -32.24 -9.37 -9.46
CA GLU A 103 -32.48 -8.36 -10.50
C GLU A 103 -33.26 -7.11 -10.02
N GLU A 104 -33.78 -7.14 -8.80
CA GLU A 104 -34.72 -6.16 -8.26
C GLU A 104 -34.10 -5.15 -7.26
N GLU A 105 -32.81 -5.25 -6.92
CA GLU A 105 -32.20 -4.27 -6.00
C GLU A 105 -31.54 -3.09 -6.76
N PRO A 106 -31.92 -1.83 -6.46
CA PRO A 106 -31.22 -0.67 -6.98
C PRO A 106 -29.78 -0.69 -6.45
N GLY A 107 -28.81 -0.81 -7.35
CA GLY A 107 -27.41 -0.83 -6.98
C GLY A 107 -26.53 -0.37 -8.14
N TYR A 108 -25.39 0.23 -7.82
CA TYR A 108 -24.43 0.68 -8.79
C TYR A 108 -23.87 -0.49 -9.60
N HIS A 109 -23.64 -0.25 -10.88
CA HIS A 109 -22.81 -1.10 -11.71
C HIS A 109 -21.39 -0.54 -11.71
N TYR A 110 -20.44 -1.45 -11.64
CA TYR A 110 -19.02 -1.13 -11.59
C TYR A 110 -18.33 -1.74 -12.78
N SER A 111 -17.58 -0.90 -13.47
CA SER A 111 -16.66 -1.29 -14.52
C SER A 111 -15.25 -0.91 -14.10
N CYS A 112 -14.28 -1.68 -14.56
CA CYS A 112 -12.87 -1.42 -14.34
C CYS A 112 -12.17 -1.40 -15.69
N GLN A 113 -11.18 -0.52 -15.85
CA GLN A 113 -10.50 -0.32 -17.13
C GLN A 113 -9.77 -1.59 -17.58
N HIS A 114 -9.27 -2.38 -16.62
CA HIS A 114 -8.55 -3.62 -16.88
C HIS A 114 -9.44 -4.87 -16.69
N GLY A 115 -10.76 -4.70 -16.78
CA GLY A 115 -11.73 -5.81 -16.80
C GLY A 115 -12.07 -6.38 -15.41
N PRO A 116 -12.75 -7.55 -15.36
CA PRO A 116 -13.30 -8.10 -14.12
C PRO A 116 -12.24 -8.51 -13.10
N GLU A 117 -11.02 -8.83 -13.55
CA GLU A 117 -9.91 -9.19 -12.67
C GLU A 117 -9.46 -8.00 -11.80
N GLU A 118 -9.42 -6.80 -12.36
CA GLU A 118 -9.15 -5.57 -11.60
C GLU A 118 -10.26 -5.27 -10.61
N CYS A 119 -11.52 -5.40 -11.04
CA CYS A 119 -12.65 -5.21 -10.14
C CYS A 119 -12.58 -6.18 -8.94
N PHE A 120 -12.28 -7.44 -9.20
CA PHE A 120 -12.10 -8.42 -8.12
C PHE A 120 -10.91 -8.08 -7.22
N GLY A 121 -9.77 -7.67 -7.80
CA GLY A 121 -8.60 -7.20 -7.06
C GLY A 121 -8.92 -6.02 -6.14
N ASN A 122 -9.66 -5.02 -6.64
CA ASN A 122 -10.11 -3.86 -5.87
C ASN A 122 -11.00 -4.28 -4.70
N VAL A 123 -11.97 -5.17 -4.94
CA VAL A 123 -12.86 -5.71 -3.89
C VAL A 123 -12.04 -6.46 -2.83
N VAL A 124 -11.11 -7.33 -3.24
CA VAL A 124 -10.25 -8.09 -2.33
C VAL A 124 -9.42 -7.16 -1.44
N GLN A 125 -8.83 -6.11 -2.01
CA GLN A 125 -8.04 -5.13 -1.27
C GLN A 125 -8.91 -4.30 -0.30
N SER A 126 -10.11 -3.87 -0.69
CA SER A 126 -11.07 -3.22 0.21
C SER A 126 -11.52 -4.13 1.36
N CYS A 127 -11.82 -5.39 1.05
CA CYS A 127 -12.20 -6.38 2.05
C CYS A 127 -11.06 -6.66 3.05
N ALA A 128 -9.82 -6.78 2.57
CA ALA A 128 -8.66 -6.92 3.43
C ALA A 128 -8.51 -5.72 4.37
N ALA A 129 -8.56 -4.50 3.82
CA ALA A 129 -8.46 -3.27 4.62
C ALA A 129 -9.56 -3.18 5.69
N HIS A 130 -10.81 -3.53 5.32
CA HIS A 130 -11.95 -3.56 6.23
C HIS A 130 -11.77 -4.60 7.36
N ILE A 131 -11.37 -5.82 7.02
CA ILE A 131 -11.24 -6.93 7.98
C ILE A 131 -10.07 -6.72 8.93
N PHE A 132 -8.93 -6.22 8.42
CA PHE A 132 -7.74 -6.03 9.24
C PHE A 132 -7.91 -4.86 10.20
N ASN A 133 -8.61 -3.79 9.76
CA ASN A 133 -8.77 -2.55 10.53
C ASN A 133 -7.42 -2.04 11.10
N ASP A 134 -6.35 -2.24 10.33
CA ASP A 134 -4.97 -1.95 10.71
C ASP A 134 -4.23 -1.50 9.46
N THR A 135 -3.68 -0.29 9.48
CA THR A 135 -3.02 0.33 8.32
C THR A 135 -1.81 -0.46 7.86
N ILE A 136 -1.02 -1.02 8.79
CA ILE A 136 0.21 -1.74 8.47
C ILE A 136 -0.12 -3.04 7.75
N LEU A 137 -1.05 -3.82 8.32
CA LEU A 137 -1.48 -5.09 7.71
C LEU A 137 -2.17 -4.87 6.36
N SER A 138 -2.98 -3.82 6.25
CA SER A 138 -3.68 -3.48 5.00
C SER A 138 -2.69 -3.09 3.90
N LEU A 139 -1.73 -2.22 4.23
CA LEU A 139 -0.74 -1.77 3.26
C LEU A 139 0.24 -2.89 2.89
N ALA A 140 0.66 -3.73 3.84
CA ALA A 140 1.51 -4.88 3.56
C ALA A 140 0.82 -5.87 2.61
N PHE A 141 -0.47 -6.14 2.83
CA PHE A 141 -1.26 -7.00 1.96
C PHE A 141 -1.40 -6.43 0.54
N VAL A 142 -1.79 -5.15 0.42
CA VAL A 142 -1.94 -4.47 -0.87
C VAL A 142 -0.62 -4.40 -1.62
N THR A 143 0.48 -4.10 -0.92
CA THR A 143 1.83 -4.07 -1.52
C THR A 143 2.25 -5.45 -2.00
N CYS A 144 2.02 -6.50 -1.21
CA CYS A 144 2.31 -7.88 -1.62
C CYS A 144 1.55 -8.25 -2.89
N MET A 145 0.24 -7.96 -2.97
CA MET A 145 -0.52 -8.21 -4.20
C MET A 145 0.04 -7.41 -5.38
N SER A 146 0.37 -6.13 -5.17
CA SER A 146 0.91 -5.25 -6.21
C SER A 146 2.29 -5.69 -6.73
N LEU A 147 3.08 -6.40 -5.92
CA LEU A 147 4.37 -6.96 -6.31
C LEU A 147 4.27 -8.29 -7.07
N ALA A 148 3.11 -8.95 -7.03
CA ALA A 148 2.94 -10.24 -7.67
C ALA A 148 2.86 -10.11 -9.19
N GLN A 149 3.30 -11.15 -9.91
CA GLN A 149 3.17 -11.22 -11.37
C GLN A 149 1.70 -11.13 -11.83
N ARG A 150 0.78 -11.65 -10.99
CA ARG A 150 -0.67 -11.59 -11.20
C ARG A 150 -1.34 -11.07 -9.92
N PRO A 151 -1.44 -9.74 -9.73
CA PRO A 151 -1.97 -9.16 -8.50
C PRO A 151 -3.35 -9.68 -8.08
N GLN A 152 -4.23 -9.92 -9.06
CA GLN A 152 -5.59 -10.44 -8.89
C GLN A 152 -5.64 -11.87 -8.30
N GLU A 153 -4.59 -12.67 -8.48
CA GLU A 153 -4.50 -14.06 -8.00
C GLU A 153 -3.69 -14.20 -6.69
N ALA A 154 -2.97 -13.15 -6.28
CA ALA A 154 -2.00 -13.21 -5.18
C ALA A 154 -2.60 -13.14 -3.77
N GLY A 155 -3.91 -12.89 -3.65
CA GLY A 155 -4.56 -12.58 -2.37
C GLY A 155 -4.36 -13.67 -1.30
N GLU A 156 -4.45 -14.95 -1.64
CA GLU A 156 -4.26 -16.03 -0.67
C GLU A 156 -2.83 -16.10 -0.14
N GLU A 157 -1.85 -16.03 -1.04
CA GLU A 157 -0.42 -16.05 -0.70
C GLU A 157 -0.06 -14.85 0.18
N CYS A 158 -0.53 -13.66 -0.20
CA CYS A 158 -0.29 -12.44 0.55
C CYS A 158 -0.95 -12.46 1.94
N ALA A 159 -2.19 -12.96 2.06
CA ALA A 159 -2.83 -13.12 3.36
C ALA A 159 -2.03 -14.06 4.26
N ARG A 160 -1.55 -15.18 3.70
CA ARG A 160 -0.72 -16.15 4.43
C ARG A 160 0.60 -15.54 4.88
N GLY A 161 1.25 -14.75 4.03
CA GLY A 161 2.51 -14.06 4.32
C GLY A 161 2.43 -13.12 5.53
N ILE A 162 1.26 -12.52 5.79
CA ILE A 162 1.01 -11.70 6.98
C ILE A 162 0.19 -12.41 8.07
N ALA A 163 0.14 -13.74 8.04
CA ALA A 163 -0.57 -14.58 9.00
C ALA A 163 -2.05 -14.20 9.18
N ARG A 164 -2.74 -13.85 8.09
CA ARG A 164 -4.18 -13.53 8.03
C ARG A 164 -4.96 -14.62 7.31
N ASN A 165 -6.25 -14.72 7.65
CA ASN A 165 -7.12 -15.75 7.11
C ASN A 165 -7.72 -15.32 5.76
N TRP A 166 -7.20 -15.89 4.67
CA TRP A 166 -7.71 -15.67 3.32
C TRP A 166 -9.22 -15.93 3.20
N ASN A 167 -9.74 -16.98 3.84
CA ASN A 167 -11.15 -17.36 3.71
C ASN A 167 -12.11 -16.24 4.18
N ALA A 168 -11.70 -15.41 5.14
CA ALA A 168 -12.50 -14.27 5.57
C ALA A 168 -12.56 -13.18 4.50
N ILE A 169 -11.42 -12.89 3.87
CA ILE A 169 -11.28 -11.90 2.78
C ILE A 169 -12.05 -12.38 1.56
N GLN A 170 -11.87 -13.64 1.17
CA GLN A 170 -12.55 -14.25 0.03
C GLN A 170 -14.08 -14.24 0.22
N ARG A 171 -14.59 -14.61 1.41
CA ARG A 171 -16.03 -14.53 1.68
C ARG A 171 -16.58 -13.10 1.63
N CYS A 172 -15.80 -12.12 2.10
CA CYS A 172 -16.17 -10.71 1.97
C CYS A 172 -16.23 -10.32 0.49
N ALA A 173 -15.23 -10.71 -0.29
CA ALA A 173 -15.10 -10.30 -1.68
C ALA A 173 -16.19 -10.88 -2.60
N HIS A 174 -16.67 -12.10 -2.31
CA HIS A 174 -17.80 -12.71 -3.01
C HIS A 174 -19.17 -12.41 -2.40
N GLY A 175 -19.22 -11.62 -1.32
CA GLY A 175 -20.44 -11.32 -0.58
C GLY A 175 -20.89 -9.86 -0.70
N GLY A 176 -22.09 -9.56 -0.21
CA GLY A 176 -22.64 -8.20 -0.22
C GLY A 176 -21.82 -7.16 0.57
N THR A 177 -20.95 -7.60 1.49
CA THR A 177 -20.00 -6.70 2.17
C THR A 177 -18.98 -6.11 1.20
N GLY A 178 -18.38 -6.93 0.33
CA GLY A 178 -17.43 -6.45 -0.67
C GLY A 178 -18.06 -5.41 -1.61
N LEU A 179 -19.30 -5.67 -2.06
CA LEU A 179 -20.05 -4.72 -2.89
C LEU A 179 -20.28 -3.39 -2.17
N ARG A 180 -20.75 -3.42 -0.92
CA ARG A 180 -21.00 -2.20 -0.14
C ARG A 180 -19.73 -1.39 0.12
N LEU A 181 -18.62 -2.07 0.38
CA LEU A 181 -17.32 -1.42 0.55
C LEU A 181 -16.91 -0.69 -0.74
N GLN A 182 -17.19 -1.28 -1.89
CA GLN A 182 -16.90 -0.68 -3.18
C GLN A 182 -17.82 0.49 -3.50
N ASP A 183 -19.11 0.43 -3.12
CA ASP A 183 -19.99 1.62 -3.14
C ASP A 183 -19.38 2.79 -2.37
N GLN A 184 -18.81 2.52 -1.19
CA GLN A 184 -18.15 3.55 -0.38
C GLN A 184 -16.85 4.07 -1.03
N MET A 185 -16.07 3.20 -1.69
CA MET A 185 -14.85 3.65 -2.39
C MET A 185 -15.18 4.49 -3.62
N SER A 186 -16.19 4.11 -4.40
CA SER A 186 -16.64 4.90 -5.55
C SER A 186 -17.25 6.23 -5.12
N GLU A 187 -18.07 6.27 -4.06
CA GLU A 187 -18.59 7.53 -3.50
C GLU A 187 -17.46 8.48 -3.06
N ARG A 188 -16.45 7.94 -2.36
CA ARG A 188 -15.26 8.72 -1.99
C ARG A 188 -14.53 9.29 -3.20
N THR A 189 -14.43 8.51 -4.27
CA THR A 189 -13.71 8.88 -5.49
C THR A 189 -14.49 9.91 -6.33
N TRP A 190 -15.82 9.81 -6.40
CA TRP A 190 -16.67 10.78 -7.09
C TRP A 190 -16.76 12.13 -6.38
N ASN A 191 -16.68 12.13 -5.05
CA ASN A 191 -16.72 13.34 -4.24
C ASN A 191 -15.34 14.02 -4.08
N LEU A 192 -14.34 13.61 -4.87
CA LEU A 192 -13.06 14.31 -4.93
C LEU A 192 -13.22 15.73 -5.48
N ASP A 193 -12.57 16.68 -4.82
CA ASP A 193 -12.44 18.06 -5.27
C ASP A 193 -10.94 18.46 -5.22
N PRO A 194 -10.30 18.71 -6.37
CA PRO A 194 -10.86 18.60 -7.72
C PRO A 194 -11.17 17.14 -8.13
N PRO A 195 -12.10 16.91 -9.06
CA PRO A 195 -12.36 15.58 -9.60
C PRO A 195 -11.10 14.95 -10.19
N HIS A 196 -10.84 13.69 -9.83
CA HIS A 196 -9.74 12.94 -10.41
C HIS A 196 -9.96 12.71 -11.91
N HIS A 197 -8.88 12.67 -12.68
CA HIS A 197 -8.89 12.37 -14.11
C HIS A 197 -7.92 11.26 -14.52
N TYR A 198 -7.18 10.73 -13.56
CA TYR A 198 -6.32 9.54 -13.68
C TYR A 198 -6.10 8.93 -12.29
N VAL A 199 -5.49 7.74 -12.28
CA VAL A 199 -4.94 7.11 -11.07
C VAL A 199 -3.44 6.80 -11.29
N PRO A 200 -2.61 6.79 -10.23
CA PRO A 200 -2.97 7.06 -8.83
C PRO A 200 -3.28 8.55 -8.60
N TRP A 201 -4.27 8.81 -7.76
CA TRP A 201 -4.63 10.17 -7.33
C TRP A 201 -4.34 10.33 -5.84
N ILE A 202 -3.46 11.26 -5.50
CA ILE A 202 -2.86 11.38 -4.18
C ILE A 202 -3.37 12.64 -3.50
N VAL A 203 -4.03 12.48 -2.37
CA VAL A 203 -4.51 13.60 -1.54
C VAL A 203 -3.70 13.63 -0.25
N VAL A 204 -3.11 14.77 0.06
CA VAL A 204 -2.26 14.98 1.24
C VAL A 204 -2.93 15.98 2.16
N ASN A 205 -3.22 15.58 3.40
CA ASN A 205 -3.88 16.42 4.41
C ASN A 205 -5.21 17.04 3.94
N GLY A 206 -5.90 16.40 3.00
CA GLY A 206 -7.17 16.86 2.45
C GLY A 206 -7.04 17.72 1.19
N GLU A 207 -5.82 17.98 0.72
CA GLU A 207 -5.55 18.78 -0.47
C GLU A 207 -4.94 17.94 -1.59
N HIS A 208 -5.29 18.27 -2.82
CA HIS A 208 -4.66 17.75 -4.03
C HIS A 208 -4.31 18.93 -4.95
N THR A 209 -3.07 18.95 -5.42
CA THR A 209 -2.57 19.88 -6.44
C THR A 209 -1.61 19.15 -7.35
N ASP A 210 -1.35 19.68 -8.55
CA ASP A 210 -0.36 19.12 -9.47
C ASP A 210 1.03 19.02 -8.83
N ASP A 211 1.40 20.01 -8.01
CA ASP A 211 2.68 20.02 -7.27
C ASP A 211 2.74 18.89 -6.22
N ILE A 212 1.65 18.69 -5.46
CA ILE A 212 1.55 17.59 -4.48
C ILE A 212 1.65 16.25 -5.20
N GLN A 213 0.89 16.08 -6.29
CA GLN A 213 0.85 14.85 -7.07
C GLN A 213 2.22 14.53 -7.70
N ALA A 214 2.89 15.52 -8.29
CA ALA A 214 4.22 15.36 -8.87
C ALA A 214 5.29 15.05 -7.81
N MET A 215 5.25 15.75 -6.68
CA MET A 215 6.19 15.51 -5.59
C MET A 215 5.97 14.14 -4.96
N ALA A 216 4.72 13.76 -4.66
CA ALA A 216 4.44 12.48 -4.03
C ALA A 216 4.82 11.28 -4.91
N GLN A 217 4.62 11.36 -6.23
CA GLN A 217 4.97 10.28 -7.16
C GLN A 217 6.48 10.08 -7.32
N THR A 218 7.29 11.13 -7.11
CA THR A 218 8.74 11.04 -7.21
C THR A 218 9.39 10.83 -5.85
N ASP A 219 8.73 11.29 -4.79
CA ASP A 219 9.33 11.54 -3.51
C ASP A 219 8.30 11.76 -2.38
N LEU A 220 7.57 10.69 -2.05
CA LEU A 220 6.57 10.74 -0.99
C LEU A 220 7.19 11.00 0.39
N LEU A 221 8.43 10.55 0.63
CA LEU A 221 9.11 10.79 1.90
C LEU A 221 9.24 12.28 2.18
N ARG A 222 9.67 13.08 1.20
CA ARG A 222 9.74 14.53 1.39
C ARG A 222 8.38 15.14 1.68
N VAL A 223 7.32 14.70 1.01
CA VAL A 223 5.95 15.18 1.30
C VAL A 223 5.59 14.95 2.77
N VAL A 224 5.87 13.75 3.31
CA VAL A 224 5.62 13.43 4.72
C VAL A 224 6.51 14.26 5.65
N CYS A 225 7.77 14.46 5.28
CA CYS A 225 8.72 15.26 6.05
C CYS A 225 8.35 16.74 6.06
N ASP A 226 7.94 17.32 4.94
CA ASP A 226 7.53 18.72 4.83
C ASP A 226 6.24 18.99 5.63
N ALA A 227 5.33 18.00 5.71
CA ALA A 227 4.18 18.05 6.60
C ALA A 227 4.53 17.90 8.10
N THR A 228 5.76 17.51 8.43
CA THR A 228 6.21 17.26 9.80
C THR A 228 7.00 18.47 10.35
N PRO A 229 6.64 19.04 11.52
CA PRO A 229 7.39 20.16 12.11
C PRO A 229 8.85 19.79 12.38
N ASP A 230 9.77 20.75 12.21
CA ASP A 230 11.23 20.52 12.30
C ASP A 230 11.67 19.80 13.57
N GLY A 231 11.14 20.17 14.74
CA GLY A 231 11.44 19.54 16.03
C GLY A 231 10.92 18.11 16.18
N ARG A 232 10.19 17.57 15.19
CA ARG A 232 9.62 16.22 15.16
C ARG A 232 10.05 15.40 13.94
N LYS A 233 10.86 15.97 13.04
CA LYS A 233 11.36 15.24 11.87
C LYS A 233 12.32 14.13 12.33
N PRO A 234 12.16 12.88 11.88
CA PRO A 234 13.07 11.79 12.21
C PRO A 234 14.30 11.77 11.30
N PRO A 235 15.34 10.98 11.63
CA PRO A 235 16.56 10.89 10.81
C PRO A 235 16.33 10.70 9.31
N PRO A 236 15.39 9.85 8.84
CA PRO A 236 15.10 9.72 7.41
C PRO A 236 14.76 11.03 6.69
N CYS A 237 14.16 12.00 7.38
CA CYS A 237 13.85 13.32 6.80
C CYS A 237 15.09 14.19 6.61
N PHE A 238 16.13 14.00 7.44
CA PHE A 238 17.37 14.76 7.33
C PHE A 238 18.36 14.10 6.38
N GLU A 239 18.52 12.77 6.47
CA GLU A 239 19.39 11.99 5.59
C GLU A 239 19.04 12.18 4.12
N ASP A 240 17.74 12.22 3.81
CA ASP A 240 17.26 12.45 2.47
C ASP A 240 17.55 13.88 1.98
N MET A 241 17.35 14.88 2.83
CA MET A 241 17.72 16.28 2.55
C MET A 241 19.22 16.47 2.34
N GLU A 242 20.05 15.83 3.18
CA GLU A 242 21.51 15.87 3.07
C GLU A 242 22.00 15.13 1.82
N ARG A 243 21.46 13.94 1.51
CA ARG A 243 21.74 13.20 0.28
C ARG A 243 21.45 14.07 -0.96
N ARG A 244 20.36 14.83 -0.97
CA ARG A 244 20.02 15.72 -2.09
C ARG A 244 20.95 16.90 -2.20
N ARG A 245 21.28 17.56 -1.08
CA ARG A 245 22.28 18.64 -1.06
C ARG A 245 23.60 18.13 -1.61
N ALA A 246 24.01 16.92 -1.23
CA ALA A 246 25.18 16.26 -1.78
C ALA A 246 25.04 16.02 -3.30
N LEU A 247 23.94 15.44 -3.78
CA LEU A 247 23.70 15.23 -5.22
C LEU A 247 23.64 16.52 -6.04
N GLN A 248 23.09 17.59 -5.48
CA GLN A 248 23.05 18.92 -6.12
C GLN A 248 24.43 19.59 -6.15
N SER A 249 25.30 19.27 -5.17
CA SER A 249 26.69 19.72 -5.14
C SER A 249 27.62 18.92 -6.06
N CYS A 250 27.18 17.77 -6.59
CA CYS A 250 27.97 16.98 -7.51
C CYS A 250 28.20 17.72 -8.85
N PRO A 251 29.43 17.76 -9.38
CA PRO A 251 29.69 18.27 -10.73
C PRO A 251 28.81 17.55 -11.77
N ARG A 252 28.33 18.28 -12.79
CA ARG A 252 27.38 17.78 -13.82
C ARG A 252 27.65 16.33 -14.32
N PRO A 253 28.91 15.91 -14.61
CA PRO A 253 29.19 14.55 -15.08
C PRO A 253 28.84 13.42 -14.09
N TRP A 254 28.63 13.74 -12.81
CA TRP A 254 28.27 12.79 -11.75
C TRP A 254 26.80 12.87 -11.38
N LYS A 255 26.16 14.03 -11.59
CA LYS A 255 24.73 14.23 -11.36
C LYS A 255 23.88 13.37 -12.28
N GLU A 256 24.25 13.26 -13.56
CA GLU A 256 23.57 12.41 -14.55
C GLU A 256 23.77 10.90 -14.25
N ARG A 257 24.98 10.50 -13.83
CA ARG A 257 25.27 9.10 -13.49
C ARG A 257 24.63 8.60 -12.19
N LEU A 258 24.29 9.49 -11.25
CA LEU A 258 23.70 9.14 -9.96
C LEU A 258 22.21 9.51 -9.84
N GLY A 259 21.71 10.40 -10.70
CA GLY A 259 20.33 10.91 -10.69
C GLY A 259 19.34 10.06 -11.49
N ASP A 260 19.80 9.36 -12.52
CA ASP A 260 18.91 8.70 -13.51
C ASP A 260 18.69 7.19 -13.23
N GLY A 261 19.00 6.72 -12.01
CA GLY A 261 18.72 5.35 -11.58
C GLY A 261 17.27 5.11 -11.11
N ALA A 262 16.42 6.14 -11.12
CA ALA A 262 15.01 6.04 -10.80
C ALA A 262 14.20 6.56 -12.00
N ALA A 263 13.37 5.69 -12.57
CA ALA A 263 12.40 5.94 -13.64
C ALA A 263 12.93 6.05 -15.09
N GLN A 264 13.18 4.88 -15.70
CA GLN A 264 12.63 4.60 -17.04
C GLN A 264 12.01 3.18 -17.05
N PRO A 265 10.72 3.03 -17.36
CA PRO A 265 10.12 1.70 -17.54
C PRO A 265 10.50 1.19 -18.93
N GLY A 266 11.41 0.22 -18.99
CA GLY A 266 11.70 -0.49 -20.25
C GLY A 266 13.16 -0.70 -20.58
N ALA A 267 13.96 -1.26 -19.68
CA ALA A 267 15.19 -1.96 -20.07
C ALA A 267 15.43 -3.12 -19.10
N ALA A 268 15.05 -4.31 -19.54
CA ALA A 268 15.33 -5.55 -18.83
C ALA A 268 16.85 -5.74 -18.69
N ALA A 269 17.33 -5.74 -17.45
CA ALA A 269 18.60 -6.38 -17.08
C ALA A 269 18.28 -7.38 -15.97
N GLY A 270 18.23 -8.65 -16.34
CA GLY A 270 17.92 -9.76 -15.46
C GLY A 270 18.87 -9.82 -14.27
N HIS A 271 18.37 -9.42 -13.10
CA HIS A 271 18.87 -9.88 -11.82
C HIS A 271 17.68 -10.41 -11.04
N SER A 272 17.70 -11.72 -10.81
CA SER A 272 16.72 -12.48 -10.06
C SER A 272 16.67 -11.98 -8.61
N LEU A 273 15.49 -11.55 -8.14
CA LEU A 273 15.20 -11.14 -6.75
C LEU A 273 15.27 -12.28 -5.71
N LYS A 274 16.04 -13.35 -5.98
CA LYS A 274 16.15 -14.51 -5.08
C LYS A 274 17.16 -14.36 -3.95
N ASP A 275 18.00 -13.33 -3.97
CA ASP A 275 19.18 -13.28 -3.09
C ASP A 275 19.08 -12.28 -1.91
N VAL A 276 17.86 -11.90 -1.49
CA VAL A 276 17.67 -11.03 -0.31
C VAL A 276 17.19 -11.78 0.94
N TRP A 277 17.10 -13.12 0.89
CA TRP A 277 16.74 -13.93 2.07
C TRP A 277 17.56 -15.23 2.15
N LEU A 278 18.82 -15.11 2.57
CA LEU A 278 19.60 -16.15 3.26
C LEU A 278 20.42 -15.52 4.39
#